data_AF-A0A534C9K4-F1
#
_entry.id   AF-A0A534C9K4-F1
#
_cell.length_a   1.000
_cell.length_b   1.000
_cell.length_c   1.000
_cell.angle_alpha   90.00
_cell.angle_beta   90.00
_cell.angle_gamma   90.00
#
_symmetry.space_group_name_H-M   'P 1'
#
loop_
_entity.id
_entity.type
_entity.pdbx_description
1 polymer ?
#
loop_
_entity_poly.entity_id
_entity_poly.type
_entity_poly.pdbx_seq_one_letter_code
_entity_poly.pdbx_strand_id
1 'polypeptide(L)'
;MIQLRFNTMAGTDPSIVGPAPFFRIDGLLLRQGPEGQVVGRYHDHHWEVHGSFASSYECTDRISVCFEDGGGRVTKRYGPFQQLLFPNGCCYADQSLFAELAEETQQWIHRADRSKWRVLVIRPAD
;
A
#
# COMPACT_ATOMS: atom_id res chain seq x y z
N MET A 1 12.40 -9.19 2.87
CA MET A 1 12.09 -8.06 1.96
C MET A 1 10.84 -8.41 1.18
N ILE A 2 10.15 -7.44 0.62
CA ILE A 2 8.93 -7.63 -0.18
C ILE A 2 8.98 -6.84 -1.48
N GLN A 3 8.17 -7.24 -2.45
CA GLN A 3 7.99 -6.54 -3.73
C GLN A 3 6.52 -6.22 -3.98
N LEU A 4 6.29 -5.13 -4.71
CA LEU A 4 4.97 -4.75 -5.20
C LEU A 4 4.95 -4.90 -6.72
N ARG A 5 3.94 -5.59 -7.24
CA ARG A 5 3.73 -5.81 -8.67
C ARG A 5 2.53 -4.98 -9.11
N PHE A 6 2.76 -4.02 -10.01
CA PHE A 6 1.75 -3.11 -10.53
C PHE A 6 1.12 -3.67 -11.81
N ASN A 7 -0.21 -3.70 -11.84
CA ASN A 7 -0.99 -4.16 -12.98
C ASN A 7 -1.21 -2.98 -13.94
N THR A 8 -0.32 -2.84 -14.92
CA THR A 8 -0.37 -1.83 -15.98
C THR A 8 -1.38 -2.21 -17.07
N MET A 9 -1.78 -1.25 -17.91
CA MET A 9 -2.73 -1.50 -19.00
C MET A 9 -2.18 -2.51 -20.03
N ALA A 10 -3.11 -3.21 -20.70
CA ALA A 10 -2.86 -4.38 -21.53
C ALA A 10 -1.74 -4.18 -22.57
N GLY A 11 -0.78 -5.12 -22.60
CA GLY A 11 0.32 -5.17 -23.57
C GLY A 11 1.68 -4.71 -23.02
N THR A 12 1.76 -4.28 -21.76
CA THR A 12 3.02 -3.96 -21.09
C THR A 12 3.31 -4.96 -19.98
N ASP A 13 4.60 -5.24 -19.76
CA ASP A 13 5.03 -6.00 -18.60
C ASP A 13 4.68 -5.23 -17.32
N PRO A 14 4.25 -5.93 -16.26
CA PRO A 14 3.91 -5.31 -15.00
C PRO A 14 5.14 -4.64 -14.38
N SER A 15 4.98 -3.40 -13.93
CA SER A 15 6.03 -2.68 -13.21
C SER A 15 6.24 -3.30 -11.84
N ILE A 16 7.48 -3.65 -11.52
CA ILE A 16 7.86 -4.18 -10.20
C ILE A 16 8.60 -3.10 -9.43
N VAL A 17 8.23 -2.93 -8.15
CA VAL A 17 8.89 -2.03 -7.21
C VAL A 17 9.42 -2.84 -6.03
N GLY A 18 10.66 -2.56 -5.63
CA GLY A 18 11.40 -3.33 -4.64
C GLY A 18 12.46 -4.25 -5.29
N PRO A 19 13.06 -5.17 -4.52
CA PRO A 19 12.71 -5.54 -3.15
C PRO A 19 13.01 -4.43 -2.13
N ALA A 20 12.18 -4.36 -1.09
CA ALA A 20 12.34 -3.40 0.00
C ALA A 20 12.11 -4.06 1.37
N PRO A 21 12.73 -3.54 2.45
CA PRO A 21 12.40 -3.99 3.80
C PRO A 21 10.96 -3.67 4.20
N PHE A 22 10.38 -2.59 3.66
CA PHE A 22 8.99 -2.20 3.83
C PHE A 22 8.59 -1.15 2.79
N PHE A 23 7.27 -0.97 2.64
CA PHE A 23 6.67 0.13 1.91
C PHE A 23 5.75 0.93 2.83
N ARG A 24 5.68 2.24 2.62
CA ARG A 24 4.77 3.15 3.34
C ARG A 24 3.88 3.83 2.32
N ILE A 25 2.57 3.81 2.53
CA ILE A 25 1.65 4.69 1.81
C ILE A 25 1.25 5.81 2.75
N ASP A 26 1.85 6.99 2.53
CA ASP A 26 1.59 8.22 3.28
C ASP A 26 0.70 9.14 2.44
N GLY A 27 -0.59 9.18 2.79
CA GLY A 27 -1.60 9.79 1.95
C GLY A 27 -1.61 9.16 0.56
N LEU A 28 -1.25 9.95 -0.46
CA LEU A 28 -1.24 9.53 -1.87
C LEU A 28 0.14 9.08 -2.36
N LEU A 29 1.15 9.03 -1.49
CA LEU A 29 2.53 8.72 -1.88
C LEU A 29 2.90 7.32 -1.42
N LEU A 30 3.36 6.49 -2.35
CA LEU A 30 4.02 5.23 -2.05
C LEU A 30 5.53 5.46 -1.91
N ARG A 31 6.06 5.10 -0.75
CA ARG A 31 7.48 5.24 -0.40
C ARG A 31 8.11 3.89 -0.14
N GLN A 32 9.29 3.71 -0.70
CA GLN A 32 10.13 2.56 -0.46
C GLN A 32 11.06 2.83 0.73
N GLY A 33 11.07 1.93 1.71
CA GLY A 33 12.03 1.96 2.82
C GLY A 33 13.43 1.44 2.42
N PRO A 34 14.48 1.73 3.21
CA PRO A 34 14.48 2.57 4.41
C PRO A 34 14.59 4.08 4.10
N GLU A 35 15.10 4.44 2.92
CA GLU A 35 15.43 5.83 2.57
C GLU A 35 14.20 6.71 2.33
N GLY A 36 13.02 6.10 2.17
CA GLY A 36 11.76 6.84 2.00
C GLY A 36 11.57 7.43 0.61
N GLN A 37 12.30 6.93 -0.39
CA GLN A 37 12.17 7.34 -1.79
C GLN A 37 10.72 7.16 -2.25
N VAL A 38 10.17 8.19 -2.88
CA VAL A 38 8.85 8.09 -3.52
C VAL A 38 9.02 7.26 -4.79
N VAL A 39 8.31 6.14 -4.83
CA VAL A 39 8.34 5.17 -5.94
C VAL A 39 6.99 5.08 -6.67
N GLY A 40 5.95 5.68 -6.10
CA GLY A 40 4.66 5.81 -6.76
C GLY A 40 3.81 6.94 -6.19
N ARG A 41 2.87 7.42 -7.00
CA ARG A 41 1.83 8.37 -6.61
C ARG A 41 0.46 7.83 -6.96
N TYR A 42 -0.52 8.04 -6.10
CA TYR A 42 -1.90 7.66 -6.33
C TYR A 42 -2.75 8.90 -6.61
N HIS A 43 -3.46 8.92 -7.74
CA HIS A 43 -4.40 9.98 -8.09
C HIS A 43 -5.38 9.48 -9.16
N ASP A 44 -6.58 10.06 -9.18
CA ASP A 44 -7.63 9.72 -10.16
C ASP A 44 -7.88 8.20 -10.25
N HIS A 45 -7.82 7.52 -9.11
CA HIS A 45 -7.94 6.07 -8.98
C HIS A 45 -6.85 5.21 -9.65
N HIS A 46 -5.71 5.81 -9.99
CA HIS A 46 -4.57 5.12 -10.60
C HIS A 46 -3.27 5.35 -9.82
N TRP A 47 -2.35 4.40 -9.94
CA TRP A 47 -0.96 4.54 -9.54
C TRP A 47 -0.11 5.00 -10.72
N GLU A 48 0.60 6.11 -10.55
CA GLU A 48 1.72 6.49 -11.39
C GLU A 48 3.01 5.89 -10.80
N VAL A 49 3.65 4.98 -11.52
CA VAL A 49 4.89 4.30 -11.13
C VAL A 49 5.81 4.18 -12.33
N HIS A 50 7.06 4.61 -12.18
CA HIS A 50 8.06 4.62 -13.27
C HIS A 50 7.54 5.25 -14.58
N GLY A 51 6.73 6.30 -14.48
CA GLY A 51 6.12 6.98 -15.63
C GLY A 51 4.99 6.22 -16.33
N SER A 52 4.51 5.12 -15.74
CA SER A 52 3.39 4.32 -16.23
C SER A 52 2.21 4.37 -15.26
N PHE A 53 1.00 4.23 -15.79
CA PHE A 53 -0.22 4.14 -14.99
C PHE A 53 -0.65 2.69 -14.78
N ALA A 54 -0.99 2.35 -13.54
CA ALA A 54 -1.51 1.05 -13.13
C ALA A 54 -2.78 1.24 -12.31
N SER A 55 -3.78 0.38 -12.52
CA SER A 55 -5.05 0.44 -11.77
C SER A 55 -4.94 -0.17 -10.37
N SER A 56 -3.92 -0.98 -10.14
CA SER A 56 -3.68 -1.65 -8.87
C SER A 56 -2.23 -2.11 -8.73
N TYR A 57 -1.85 -2.47 -7.51
CA TYR A 57 -0.72 -3.33 -7.26
C TYR A 57 -1.10 -4.50 -6.36
N GLU A 58 -0.31 -5.55 -6.41
CA GLU A 58 -0.37 -6.68 -5.50
C GLU A 58 0.98 -6.95 -4.83
N CYS A 59 0.92 -7.51 -3.62
CA CYS A 59 2.03 -8.12 -2.92
C CYS A 59 1.62 -9.55 -2.56
N THR A 60 2.37 -10.54 -3.07
CA THR A 60 2.13 -11.97 -2.81
C THR A 60 3.13 -12.55 -1.81
N ASP A 61 4.01 -11.72 -1.27
CA ASP A 61 4.86 -12.10 -0.15
C ASP A 61 4.03 -12.24 1.13
N ARG A 62 4.48 -13.06 2.07
CA ARG A 62 3.87 -13.13 3.40
C ARG A 62 4.15 -11.84 4.14
N ILE A 63 3.12 -11.05 4.44
CA ILE A 63 3.26 -9.69 4.97
C ILE A 63 2.53 -9.47 6.29
N SER A 64 2.92 -8.40 6.98
CA SER A 64 2.11 -7.76 8.02
C SER A 64 1.90 -6.29 7.68
N VAL A 65 0.79 -5.74 8.18
CA VAL A 65 0.41 -4.34 7.97
C VAL A 65 0.22 -3.65 9.32
N CYS A 66 0.58 -2.38 9.42
CA CYS A 66 0.15 -1.53 10.54
C CYS A 66 -0.14 -0.13 10.05
N PHE A 67 -0.83 0.65 10.87
CA PHE A 67 -1.06 2.06 10.62
C PHE A 67 -0.18 2.94 11.50
N GLU A 68 0.14 4.12 11.00
CA GLU A 68 0.83 5.17 11.76
C GLU A 68 0.10 6.51 11.65
N ASP A 69 0.13 7.29 12.72
CA ASP A 69 -0.31 8.69 12.70
C ASP A 69 0.88 9.66 12.57
N GLY A 70 0.58 10.96 12.43
CA GLY A 70 1.61 12.00 12.34
C GLY A 70 2.36 12.25 13.65
N GLY A 71 1.91 11.68 14.77
CA GLY A 71 2.52 11.81 16.10
C GLY A 71 3.36 10.60 16.51
N GLY A 72 3.58 9.64 15.61
CA GLY A 72 4.38 8.44 15.87
C GLY A 72 3.63 7.32 16.60
N ARG A 73 2.31 7.42 16.80
CA ARG A 73 1.53 6.29 17.29
C ARG A 73 1.39 5.27 16.16
N VAL A 74 1.55 4.01 16.53
CA VAL A 74 1.46 2.87 15.62
C VAL A 74 0.46 1.87 16.17
N THR A 75 -0.36 1.28 15.31
CA THR A 75 -1.23 0.17 15.72
C THR A 75 -0.43 -1.10 16.00
N LYS A 76 -1.10 -2.13 16.53
CA LYS A 76 -0.57 -3.49 16.41
C LYS A 76 -0.34 -3.85 14.94
N ARG A 77 0.46 -4.88 14.71
CA ARG A 77 0.58 -5.51 13.39
C ARG A 77 -0.65 -6.38 13.13
N TYR A 78 -1.18 -6.26 11.92
CA TYR A 78 -2.25 -7.10 11.37
C TYR A 78 -1.63 -8.07 10.37
N GLY A 79 -2.22 -9.27 10.28
CA GLY A 79 -1.65 -10.40 9.55
C GLY A 79 -1.09 -11.46 10.51
N PRO A 80 -0.27 -12.40 10.01
CA PRO A 80 0.27 -12.44 8.66
C PRO A 80 -0.80 -12.62 7.58
N PHE A 81 -0.66 -11.91 6.47
CA PHE A 81 -1.47 -12.09 5.26
C PHE A 81 -0.62 -12.76 4.18
N GLN A 82 -1.24 -13.54 3.30
CA GLN A 82 -0.57 -14.16 2.14
C GLN A 82 -0.60 -13.26 0.91
N GLN A 83 -1.59 -12.35 0.84
CA GLN A 83 -1.73 -11.44 -0.27
C GLN A 83 -2.28 -10.08 0.19
N LEU A 84 -1.78 -9.02 -0.44
CA LEU A 84 -2.37 -7.70 -0.39
C LEU A 84 -2.62 -7.19 -1.81
N LEU A 85 -3.81 -6.64 -2.05
CA LEU A 85 -4.21 -6.05 -3.32
C LEU A 85 -4.72 -4.63 -3.06
N PHE A 86 -4.33 -3.68 -3.90
CA PHE A 86 -4.76 -2.29 -3.78
C PHE A 86 -5.37 -1.74 -5.07
N PRO A 87 -6.65 -2.05 -5.40
CA PRO A 87 -7.37 -1.42 -6.50
C PRO A 87 -8.24 -0.26 -6.00
N ASN A 88 -8.36 0.82 -6.78
CA ASN A 88 -9.34 1.89 -6.58
C ASN A 88 -9.41 2.42 -5.12
N GLY A 89 -8.25 2.65 -4.51
CA GLY A 89 -8.17 3.25 -3.17
C GLY A 89 -8.48 2.27 -2.04
N CYS A 90 -8.78 1.01 -2.35
CA CYS A 90 -9.15 0.00 -1.37
C CYS A 90 -7.99 -0.96 -1.14
N CYS A 91 -7.64 -1.21 0.11
CA CYS A 91 -6.66 -2.23 0.49
C CYS A 91 -7.39 -3.50 0.90
N TYR A 92 -7.18 -4.57 0.15
CA TYR A 92 -7.66 -5.91 0.47
C TYR A 92 -6.50 -6.74 1.00
N ALA A 93 -6.71 -7.42 2.13
CA ALA A 93 -5.79 -8.40 2.68
C ALA A 93 -6.48 -9.76 2.65
N ASP A 94 -5.85 -10.76 2.01
CA ASP A 94 -6.43 -12.09 1.79
C ASP A 94 -7.90 -12.02 1.30
N GLN A 95 -8.13 -11.24 0.25
CA GLN A 95 -9.44 -11.01 -0.41
C GLN A 95 -10.49 -10.28 0.44
N SER A 96 -10.18 -9.92 1.68
CA SER A 96 -11.07 -9.17 2.57
C SER A 96 -10.70 -7.70 2.57
N LEU A 97 -11.69 -6.80 2.47
CA LEU A 97 -11.42 -5.36 2.58
C LEU A 97 -10.87 -5.04 3.97
N PHE A 98 -9.64 -4.56 4.01
CA PHE A 98 -8.90 -4.24 5.23
C PHE A 98 -8.97 -2.74 5.55
N ALA A 99 -8.77 -1.90 4.54
CA ALA A 99 -8.78 -0.45 4.70
C ALA A 99 -9.14 0.26 3.40
N GLU A 100 -9.55 1.52 3.51
CA GLU A 100 -9.88 2.38 2.37
C GLU A 100 -9.07 3.67 2.51
N LEU A 101 -8.45 4.15 1.42
CA LEU A 101 -7.78 5.43 1.34
C LEU A 101 -8.78 6.48 0.86
N ALA A 102 -9.13 7.42 1.73
CA ALA A 102 -9.96 8.56 1.37
C ALA A 102 -9.07 9.64 0.73
N GLU A 103 -9.12 9.76 -0.61
CA GLU A 103 -8.23 10.63 -1.39
C GLU A 103 -8.34 12.11 -0.99
N GLU A 104 -9.55 12.59 -0.67
CA GLU A 104 -9.80 14.00 -0.32
C GLU A 104 -9.13 14.40 0.99
N THR A 105 -9.07 13.46 1.94
CA THR A 105 -8.46 13.69 3.26
C THR A 105 -7.04 13.12 3.36
N GLN A 106 -6.65 12.31 2.38
CA GLN A 106 -5.39 11.55 2.38
C GLN A 106 -5.21 10.75 3.67
N GLN A 107 -6.29 10.10 4.11
CA GLN A 107 -6.31 9.28 5.32
C GLN A 107 -6.79 7.87 4.99
N TRP A 108 -6.17 6.92 5.67
CA TRP A 108 -6.60 5.53 5.71
C TRP A 108 -7.72 5.36 6.72
N ILE A 109 -8.80 4.71 6.31
CA ILE A 109 -9.91 4.31 7.16
C ILE A 109 -9.80 2.81 7.38
N HIS A 110 -9.47 2.39 8.58
CA HIS A 110 -9.42 0.98 8.94
C HIS A 110 -10.85 0.41 8.96
N ARG A 111 -11.08 -0.70 8.24
CA ARG A 111 -12.45 -1.21 8.02
C ARG A 111 -13.13 -1.66 9.30
N ALA A 112 -12.40 -2.27 10.24
CA ALA A 112 -13.00 -2.92 11.41
C ALA A 112 -13.57 -1.91 12.43
N ASP A 113 -12.89 -0.79 12.66
CA ASP A 113 -13.23 0.18 13.71
C ASP A 113 -13.44 1.61 13.19
N ARG A 114 -13.29 1.83 11.88
CA ARG A 114 -13.41 3.14 11.21
C ARG A 114 -12.43 4.19 11.72
N SER A 115 -11.38 3.78 12.42
CA SER A 115 -10.29 4.67 12.83
C SER A 115 -9.56 5.23 11.61
N LYS A 116 -9.09 6.47 11.73
CA LYS A 116 -8.43 7.22 10.65
C LYS A 116 -6.94 7.34 10.92
N TRP A 117 -6.14 7.04 9.92
CA TRP A 117 -4.67 7.01 10.03
C TRP A 117 -4.03 7.72 8.85
N ARG A 118 -2.82 8.24 9.04
CA ARG A 118 -2.11 8.95 7.97
C ARG A 118 -1.37 7.99 7.05
N VAL A 119 -0.78 6.95 7.63
CA VAL A 119 0.12 6.04 6.91
C VAL A 119 -0.33 4.60 7.09
N LEU A 120 -0.30 3.83 6.01
CA LEU A 120 -0.34 2.37 6.04
C LEU A 120 1.05 1.84 5.70
N VAL A 121 1.57 0.91 6.51
CA VAL A 121 2.91 0.33 6.33
C VAL A 121 2.80 -1.15 6.05
N ILE A 122 3.40 -1.58 4.94
CA ILE A 122 3.48 -2.97 4.50
C ILE A 122 4.91 -3.46 4.74
N ARG A 123 5.07 -4.60 5.40
CA ARG A 123 6.38 -5.19 5.71
C ARG A 123 6.30 -6.72 5.66
N PRO A 124 7.43 -7.44 5.52
CA PRO A 124 7.44 -8.88 5.71
C PRO A 124 6.75 -9.28 7.03
N ALA A 125 6.03 -10.40 7.01
CA ALA A 125 5.65 -11.07 8.24
C ALA A 125 6.88 -11.74 8.85
N ASP A 126 6.95 -11.73 10.18
CA ASP A 126 7.92 -12.54 10.93
C ASP A 126 7.52 -14.03 10.89
#